data_AF-A0A370F1S1-F1
#
_entry.id   AF-A0A370F1S1-F1
#
_cell.length_a   1.000
_cell.length_b   1.000
_cell.length_c   1.000
_cell.angle_alpha   90.00
_cell.angle_beta   90.00
_cell.angle_gamma   90.00
#
_symmetry.space_group_name_H-M   'P 1'
#
loop_
_entity.id
_entity.type
_entity.pdbx_description
1 polymer ?
#
loop_
_entity_poly.entity_id
_entity_poly.type
_entity_poly.pdbx_seq_one_letter_code
_entity_poly.pdbx_strand_id
1 'polypeptide(L)' 'MSYTAPLKDMLFDIEHLARIDEIAQMPGFGDAGLDTAAA' A
#
# COMPACT_ATOMS: atom_id res chain seq x y z
N MET A 1 17.24 10.43 19.18
CA MET A 1 16.08 9.51 19.05
C MET A 1 16.06 9.03 17.61
N SER A 2 16.18 7.73 17.36
CA SER A 2 15.92 7.19 16.01
C SER A 2 14.43 6.89 15.88
N TYR A 3 13.83 7.38 14.81
CA TYR A 3 12.49 7.00 14.41
C TYR A 3 12.55 5.67 13.65
N THR A 4 11.62 4.78 13.93
CA THR A 4 11.40 3.53 13.17
C THR A 4 9.99 3.56 12.63
N ALA A 5 9.85 3.50 11.31
CA ALA A 5 8.54 3.51 10.68
C ALA A 5 7.81 2.17 10.94
N PRO A 6 6.50 2.20 11.24
CA PRO A 6 5.70 1.00 11.46
C PRO A 6 5.25 0.39 10.11
N LEU A 7 6.20 -0.03 9.26
CA LEU A 7 5.90 -0.46 7.88
C LEU A 7 4.83 -1.56 7.79
N LYS A 8 4.78 -2.49 8.74
CA LYS A 8 3.75 -3.54 8.78
C LYS A 8 2.34 -2.99 8.98
N ASP A 9 2.21 -1.99 9.84
CA ASP A 9 0.93 -1.32 10.14
C ASP A 9 0.46 -0.51 8.92
N MET A 10 1.40 0.22 8.30
CA MET A 10 1.13 0.97 7.08
C MET A 10 0.69 0.05 5.92
N LEU A 11 1.34 -1.11 5.74
CA LEU A 11 0.95 -2.09 4.72
C LEU A 11 -0.42 -2.72 5.02
N PHE A 12 -0.72 -3.00 6.29
CA PHE A 12 -2.05 -3.48 6.70
C PHE A 12 -3.15 -2.48 6.33
N ASP A 13 -2.95 -1.19 6.60
CA ASP A 13 -3.91 -0.16 6.24
C ASP A 13 -4.06 -0.02 4.71
N ILE A 14 -2.97 -0.10 3.97
CA ILE A 14 -3.00 -0.03 2.50
C ILE A 14 -3.77 -1.22 1.90
N GLU A 15 -3.56 -2.42 2.43
CA GLU A 15 -4.25 -3.63 1.95
C GLU A 15 -5.73 -3.64 2.34
N HIS A 16 -6.05 -3.39 3.61
CA HIS A 16 -7.38 -3.66 4.16
C HIS A 16 -8.28 -2.44 4.28
N LEU A 17 -7.72 -1.25 4.57
CA LEU A 17 -8.51 -0.02 4.69
C LEU A 17 -8.63 0.70 3.35
N ALA A 18 -7.51 0.86 2.64
CA ALA A 18 -7.48 1.58 1.36
C ALA A 18 -7.90 0.71 0.17
N ARG A 19 -7.89 -0.63 0.32
CA ARG A 19 -8.22 -1.60 -0.73
C ARG A 19 -7.42 -1.33 -2.02
N ILE A 20 -6.09 -1.35 -1.86
CA ILE A 20 -5.15 -1.04 -2.95
C ILE A 20 -5.34 -1.90 -4.20
N ASP A 21 -5.90 -3.11 -4.05
CA ASP A 21 -6.30 -4.00 -5.14
C ASP A 21 -7.34 -3.35 -6.06
N GLU A 22 -8.33 -2.65 -5.51
CA GLU A 22 -9.34 -1.92 -6.28
C GLU A 22 -8.75 -0.67 -6.95
N ILE A 23 -7.86 0.03 -6.26
CA ILE A 23 -7.16 1.20 -6.80
C ILE A 23 -6.37 0.79 -8.04
N ALA A 24 -5.68 -0.35 -8.01
CA ALA A 24 -4.93 -0.86 -9.15
C ALA A 24 -5.81 -1.15 -10.38
N GLN A 25 -7.12 -1.37 -10.22
CA GLN A 25 -8.05 -1.56 -11.34
C GLN A 25 -8.49 -0.23 -11.98
N MET A 26 -8.20 0.91 -11.36
CA MET A 26 -8.60 2.21 -11.88
C MET A 26 -7.74 2.62 -13.09
N PRO A 27 -8.32 3.31 -14.09
CA PRO A 27 -7.56 3.78 -15.24
C PRO A 27 -6.36 4.64 -14.83
N GLY A 28 -5.16 4.23 -15.23
CA GLY A 28 -3.92 4.93 -14.91
C GLY A 28 -3.25 4.54 -13.59
N PHE A 29 -3.81 3.59 -12.83
CA PHE A 29 -3.28 3.14 -11.54
C PHE A 29 -2.79 1.68 -11.54
N GLY A 30 -2.61 1.05 -12.70
CA GLY A 30 -2.27 -0.37 -12.82
C GLY A 30 -1.06 -0.84 -12.01
N ASP A 31 -0.09 0.04 -11.79
CA ASP A 31 1.13 -0.26 -11.02
C ASP A 31 1.01 0.03 -9.52
N ALA A 32 -0.09 0.64 -9.07
CA ALA A 32 -0.35 0.96 -7.67
C ALA A 32 -0.90 -0.25 -6.92
N GLY A 33 -0.17 -1.38 -6.96
CA GLY A 33 -0.49 -2.62 -6.26
C GLY A 33 0.29 -2.81 -4.96
N LEU A 34 -0.05 -3.86 -4.20
CA LEU A 34 0.59 -4.16 -2.91
C LEU A 34 2.09 -4.46 -3.04
N ASP A 35 2.49 -5.13 -4.12
CA ASP A 35 3.90 -5.43 -4.40
C ASP A 35 4.73 -4.14 -4.55
N THR A 36 4.16 -3.12 -5.21
CA THR A 36 4.78 -1.80 -5.36
C THR A 36 4.82 -1.05 -4.03
N ALA A 37 3.81 -1.21 -3.18
CA ALA A 37 3.79 -0.60 -1.84
C ALA A 37 4.79 -1.24 -0.86
N ALA A 38 5.15 -2.51 -1.08
CA ALA A 38 6.06 -3.27 -0.23
C ALA A 38 7.53 -3.28 -0.72
N ALA A 39 7.81 -2.72 -1.90
CA ALA A 39 9.14 -2.60 -2.51
C ALA A 39 10.00 -1.51 -1.85
#